data_AF-A0A5N5FNS7-F1
#
_entry.id   AF-A0A5N5FNS7-F1
#
_cell.length_a   1.000
_cell.length_b   1.000
_cell.length_c   1.000
_cell.angle_alpha   90.00
_cell.angle_beta   90.00
_cell.angle_gamma   90.00
#
_symmetry.space_group_name_H-M   'P 1'
#
loop_
_entity.id
_entity.type
_entity.pdbx_description
1 polymer ?
#
loop_
_entity_poly.entity_id
_entity_poly.type
_entity_poly.pdbx_seq_one_letter_code
_entity_poly.pdbx_strand_id
1 'polypeptide(L)'
;MCSNLVSRVLILAWLSAMTTAQTVTSQNNYKDALSKCLLFFEGQRSGKLPPSQRLTWRKDSALKDGSDIGRDLVGGYYDAGDNVKFNFPMAFTTTMLSWSVLEFGNSMGADHEHALEAIRWGTDYFLKATSVPDSVVGAVGDPNGDHTCWQRPEDMDTPRTSYVVTKEKPGSEVSAEIAAALAASSMVFKDSDKDYSALLLKRSIEVFEFADKYRGSYGDSIGSGVCPFYCDFSGYMDELVWGATWLYKATNTPDYWNYVRNNIVGDITEFGWDSKHAGINVLVSQWAMTDANNSSPFILKADQLVCSILPESPAQKSVTYSPGGLLFKPGGSNLQHTTSLSFLLSVYAGYMKANNKVVDCGNTVVVTPAKLVDFTKGQVDYILGKNPLGMSYMVGFGQKFPQKIHHRGSVIPSIDQHPQHIECHGGDEYFKSNSPNPNLLTGAIVGGPAENDTFEDSRSNVAQSEPTTYINAAFVDAIQYIHQVFRIKFHLHHLITLLHTIREHHAPSQWTLIFPNVVPIGGVVVGMLEMYQYVLCLLSGRVTSLESLVCVTSRQVLSSQNFNDKIRNYTLYLLDFLGVRPPSIACTTSLTSA
;
A
#
# COMPACT_ATOMS: atom_id res chain seq x y z
N MET A 1 -17.57 -54.20 16.06
CA MET A 1 -17.88 -53.34 14.90
C MET A 1 -17.60 -51.84 15.14
N CYS A 2 -17.62 -51.31 16.38
CA CYS A 2 -17.34 -49.89 16.65
C CYS A 2 -15.87 -49.45 16.46
N SER A 3 -14.88 -50.31 16.74
CA SER A 3 -13.45 -49.97 16.61
C SER A 3 -13.01 -49.66 15.17
N ASN A 4 -13.57 -50.37 14.18
CA ASN A 4 -13.29 -50.14 12.75
C ASN A 4 -13.90 -48.85 12.22
N LEU A 5 -14.96 -48.33 12.86
CA LEU A 5 -15.59 -47.07 12.46
C LEU A 5 -14.79 -45.87 12.95
N VAL A 6 -14.33 -45.90 14.20
CA VAL A 6 -13.49 -44.85 14.79
C VAL A 6 -12.16 -44.70 14.03
N SER A 7 -11.52 -45.82 13.67
CA SER A 7 -10.27 -45.77 12.91
C SER A 7 -10.45 -45.20 11.50
N ARG A 8 -11.58 -45.46 10.83
CA ARG A 8 -11.89 -44.91 9.50
C ARG A 8 -12.23 -43.43 9.56
N VAL A 9 -12.95 -42.99 10.60
CA VAL A 9 -13.25 -41.57 10.83
C VAL A 9 -11.98 -40.78 11.16
N LEU A 10 -11.08 -41.34 11.96
CA LEU A 10 -9.79 -40.69 12.26
C LEU A 10 -8.89 -40.59 11.02
N ILE A 11 -8.83 -41.62 10.18
CA ILE A 11 -8.07 -41.58 8.91
C ILE A 11 -8.68 -40.56 7.94
N LEU A 12 -10.01 -40.50 7.83
CA LEU A 12 -10.70 -39.49 7.01
C LEU A 12 -10.52 -38.08 7.57
N ALA A 13 -10.54 -37.89 8.89
CA ALA A 13 -10.27 -36.61 9.53
C ALA A 13 -8.81 -36.19 9.34
N TRP A 14 -7.87 -37.13 9.35
CA TRP A 14 -6.45 -36.88 9.12
C TRP A 14 -6.15 -36.58 7.64
N LEU A 15 -6.78 -37.32 6.71
CA LEU A 15 -6.73 -37.02 5.26
C LEU A 15 -7.42 -35.70 4.93
N SER A 16 -8.54 -35.38 5.59
CA SER A 16 -9.21 -34.09 5.48
C SER A 16 -8.37 -32.97 6.10
N ALA A 17 -7.69 -33.22 7.21
CA ALA A 17 -6.75 -32.27 7.83
C ALA A 17 -5.52 -32.04 6.93
N MET A 18 -5.03 -33.07 6.25
CA MET A 18 -3.93 -32.97 5.29
C MET A 18 -4.33 -32.29 3.98
N THR A 19 -5.54 -32.54 3.45
CA THR A 19 -6.06 -31.79 2.30
C THR A 19 -6.40 -30.35 2.68
N THR A 20 -6.84 -30.07 3.91
CA THR A 20 -6.95 -28.68 4.41
C THR A 20 -5.59 -28.04 4.67
N ALA A 21 -4.58 -28.78 5.12
CA ALA A 21 -3.22 -28.26 5.29
C ALA A 21 -2.55 -27.96 3.95
N GLN A 22 -2.88 -28.73 2.89
CA GLN A 22 -2.44 -28.48 1.51
C GLN A 22 -3.24 -27.37 0.81
N THR A 23 -4.49 -27.10 1.20
CA THR A 23 -5.25 -25.94 0.68
C THR A 23 -4.98 -24.64 1.44
N VAL A 24 -4.49 -24.71 2.69
CA VAL A 24 -3.99 -23.52 3.43
C VAL A 24 -2.70 -22.96 2.81
N THR A 25 -1.98 -23.74 2.00
CA THR A 25 -0.77 -23.27 1.28
C THR A 25 -1.03 -22.51 -0.02
N SER A 26 -2.29 -22.26 -0.43
CA SER A 26 -2.61 -21.46 -1.63
C SER A 26 -3.44 -20.19 -1.35
N GLN A 27 -3.54 -19.76 -0.09
CA GLN A 27 -4.11 -18.46 0.25
C GLN A 27 -2.93 -17.48 0.32
N ASN A 28 -2.80 -16.60 -0.68
CA ASN A 28 -1.72 -15.61 -0.78
C ASN A 28 -1.47 -14.96 0.58
N ASN A 29 -0.32 -15.24 1.17
CA ASN A 29 0.05 -14.70 2.48
C ASN A 29 0.42 -13.22 2.30
N TYR A 30 -0.61 -12.37 2.24
CA TYR A 30 -0.47 -10.92 2.07
C TYR A 30 0.42 -10.28 3.12
N LYS A 31 0.45 -10.83 4.36
CA LYS A 31 1.37 -10.35 5.39
C LYS A 31 2.83 -10.58 4.99
N ASP A 32 3.17 -11.78 4.51
CA ASP A 32 4.51 -12.10 4.02
C ASP A 32 4.87 -11.26 2.78
N ALA A 33 3.93 -11.04 1.87
CA ALA A 33 4.12 -10.15 0.72
C ALA A 33 4.43 -8.71 1.16
N LEU A 34 3.70 -8.18 2.15
CA LEU A 34 3.94 -6.84 2.72
C LEU A 34 5.32 -6.72 3.36
N SER A 35 5.69 -7.66 4.25
CA SER A 35 7.00 -7.65 4.91
C SER A 35 8.14 -7.67 3.89
N LYS A 36 8.01 -8.47 2.83
CA LYS A 36 8.99 -8.53 1.74
C LYS A 36 8.98 -7.24 0.91
N CYS A 37 7.81 -6.73 0.54
CA CYS A 37 7.69 -5.47 -0.22
C CYS A 37 8.39 -4.31 0.50
N LEU A 38 8.30 -4.22 1.83
CA LEU A 38 9.01 -3.22 2.63
C LEU A 38 10.51 -3.52 2.74
N LEU A 39 10.90 -4.79 2.83
CA LEU A 39 12.31 -5.22 2.85
C LEU A 39 13.06 -4.79 1.57
N PHE A 40 12.39 -4.76 0.41
CA PHE A 40 12.99 -4.31 -0.84
C PHE A 40 13.60 -2.91 -0.75
N PHE A 41 12.97 -1.96 -0.03
CA PHE A 41 13.50 -0.61 0.10
C PHE A 41 14.88 -0.58 0.77
N GLU A 42 15.17 -1.54 1.66
CA GLU A 42 16.51 -1.66 2.25
C GLU A 42 17.58 -2.00 1.20
N GLY A 43 17.18 -2.73 0.16
CA GLY A 43 18.01 -3.11 -0.97
C GLY A 43 18.30 -1.94 -1.91
N GLN A 44 17.47 -0.89 -1.87
CA GLN A 44 17.62 0.34 -2.64
C GLN A 44 18.36 1.45 -1.87
N ARG A 45 18.61 1.33 -0.56
CA ARG A 45 19.22 2.41 0.24
C ARG A 45 20.59 2.81 -0.31
N SER A 46 20.83 4.10 -0.53
CA SER A 46 22.14 4.68 -0.81
C SER A 46 22.70 5.37 0.45
N GLY A 47 24.01 5.46 0.60
CA GLY A 47 24.64 6.11 1.74
C GLY A 47 25.08 5.14 2.84
N LYS A 48 25.21 5.66 4.06
CA LYS A 48 25.62 4.89 5.23
C LYS A 48 24.45 4.11 5.80
N LEU A 49 24.49 2.78 5.72
CA LEU A 49 23.39 1.91 6.13
C LEU A 49 23.27 1.83 7.65
N PRO A 50 22.04 1.72 8.19
CA PRO A 50 21.83 1.62 9.62
C PRO A 50 22.23 0.21 10.13
N PRO A 51 22.60 0.06 11.42
CA PRO A 51 22.85 -1.26 12.02
C PRO A 51 21.64 -2.21 11.96
N SER A 52 20.43 -1.68 11.81
CA SER A 52 19.18 -2.45 11.67
C SER A 52 18.95 -3.00 10.25
N GLN A 53 19.84 -2.74 9.29
CA GLN A 53 19.74 -3.26 7.93
C GLN A 53 19.64 -4.79 7.90
N ARG A 54 18.55 -5.30 7.32
CA ARG A 54 18.21 -6.73 7.22
C ARG A 54 18.74 -7.36 5.92
N LEU A 55 18.78 -6.62 4.81
CA LEU A 55 19.45 -7.07 3.57
C LEU A 55 20.97 -6.93 3.71
N THR A 56 21.60 -7.93 4.31
CA THR A 56 23.02 -7.90 4.73
C THR A 56 24.03 -7.91 3.58
N TRP A 57 23.61 -8.25 2.36
CA TRP A 57 24.46 -8.23 1.18
C TRP A 57 24.72 -6.81 0.64
N ARG A 58 23.92 -5.81 1.05
CA ARG A 58 24.18 -4.38 0.83
C ARG A 58 25.11 -3.82 1.89
N LYS A 59 26.02 -2.92 1.52
CA LYS A 59 26.87 -2.14 2.45
C LYS A 59 26.81 -0.65 2.12
N ASP A 60 27.57 0.13 2.88
CA ASP A 60 27.70 1.57 2.69
C ASP A 60 28.15 1.90 1.27
N SER A 61 27.47 2.85 0.62
CA SER A 61 27.74 3.26 -0.76
C SER A 61 27.58 4.77 -0.93
N ALA A 62 28.11 5.34 -2.00
CA ALA A 62 27.88 6.75 -2.39
C ALA A 62 28.16 7.79 -1.26
N LEU A 63 29.15 7.54 -0.41
CA LEU A 63 29.45 8.35 0.78
C LEU A 63 30.01 9.75 0.49
N LYS A 64 30.12 10.13 -0.79
CA LYS A 64 30.62 11.43 -1.26
C LYS A 64 29.58 12.22 -2.06
N ASP A 65 28.33 11.74 -2.11
CA ASP A 65 27.24 12.42 -2.81
C ASP A 65 27.10 13.87 -2.34
N GLY A 66 27.07 14.81 -3.29
CA GLY A 66 26.96 16.25 -3.04
C GLY A 66 28.29 16.98 -2.81
N SER A 67 29.41 16.27 -2.71
CA SER A 67 30.73 16.90 -2.52
C SER A 67 31.14 17.83 -3.66
N ASP A 68 30.66 17.59 -4.87
CA ASP A 68 30.86 18.42 -6.07
C ASP A 68 30.24 19.82 -5.94
N ILE A 69 29.20 19.95 -5.11
CA ILE A 69 28.51 21.22 -4.82
C ILE A 69 28.64 21.65 -3.35
N GLY A 70 29.51 21.00 -2.57
CA GLY A 70 29.75 21.31 -1.16
C GLY A 70 28.55 21.03 -0.24
N ARG A 71 27.70 20.04 -0.55
CA ARG A 71 26.53 19.64 0.25
C ARG A 71 26.65 18.18 0.69
N ASP A 72 26.05 17.84 1.82
CA ASP A 72 25.82 16.43 2.18
C ASP A 72 24.55 15.96 1.47
N LEU A 73 24.69 15.12 0.44
CA LEU A 73 23.59 14.45 -0.22
C LEU A 73 23.64 12.93 -0.04
N VAL A 74 24.39 12.43 0.96
CA VAL A 74 24.44 11.00 1.30
C VAL A 74 23.08 10.54 1.86
N GLY A 75 22.59 9.39 1.40
CA GLY A 75 21.26 8.87 1.75
C GLY A 75 20.36 8.69 0.53
N GLY A 76 19.07 8.47 0.78
CA GLY A 76 18.05 8.31 -0.26
C GLY A 76 18.07 6.92 -0.90
N TYR A 77 17.30 6.75 -1.96
CA TYR A 77 17.17 5.47 -2.66
C TYR A 77 17.81 5.52 -4.05
N TYR A 78 18.47 4.45 -4.45
CA TYR A 78 18.67 4.17 -5.87
C TYR A 78 17.32 3.86 -6.50
N ASP A 79 17.15 4.34 -7.73
CA ASP A 79 15.85 4.38 -8.39
C ASP A 79 15.33 2.98 -8.80
N ALA A 80 16.18 2.23 -9.50
CA ALA A 80 15.79 0.97 -10.12
C ALA A 80 16.91 -0.08 -9.98
N GLY A 81 17.35 -0.66 -11.10
CA GLY A 81 18.51 -1.53 -11.16
C GLY A 81 19.86 -0.82 -11.24
N ASP A 82 19.84 0.51 -11.24
CA ASP A 82 20.95 1.43 -11.37
C ASP A 82 21.38 2.03 -10.04
N ASN A 83 22.36 2.93 -10.06
CA ASN A 83 22.82 3.63 -8.86
C ASN A 83 22.60 5.15 -8.93
N VAL A 84 21.75 5.61 -9.85
CA VAL A 84 21.36 7.01 -9.91
C VAL A 84 20.26 7.26 -8.89
N LYS A 85 20.28 8.45 -8.30
CA LYS A 85 19.20 8.94 -7.44
C LYS A 85 18.39 9.95 -8.23
N PHE A 86 17.33 9.50 -8.89
CA PHE A 86 16.35 10.37 -9.54
C PHE A 86 15.32 10.83 -8.51
N ASN A 87 15.30 12.13 -8.20
CA ASN A 87 14.49 12.60 -7.08
C ASN A 87 13.00 12.71 -7.44
N PHE A 88 12.63 12.80 -8.71
CA PHE A 88 11.23 12.85 -9.13
C PHE A 88 10.48 11.53 -8.83
N PRO A 89 10.91 10.36 -9.33
CA PRO A 89 10.32 9.07 -8.96
C PRO A 89 10.54 8.70 -7.48
N MET A 90 11.64 9.12 -6.85
CA MET A 90 11.87 8.90 -5.42
C MET A 90 10.88 9.69 -4.55
N ALA A 91 10.54 10.92 -4.96
CA ALA A 91 9.57 11.73 -4.25
C ALA A 91 8.18 11.11 -4.36
N PHE A 92 7.78 10.71 -5.57
CA PHE A 92 6.54 9.96 -5.78
C PHE A 92 6.49 8.67 -4.95
N THR A 93 7.57 7.89 -4.92
CA THR A 93 7.72 6.71 -4.05
C THR A 93 7.43 7.04 -2.58
N THR A 94 8.01 8.13 -2.07
CA THR A 94 7.87 8.55 -0.67
C THR A 94 6.45 9.05 -0.38
N THR A 95 5.83 9.78 -1.32
CA THR A 95 4.42 10.18 -1.25
C THR A 95 3.51 8.95 -1.18
N MET A 96 3.74 7.94 -2.03
CA MET A 96 2.93 6.72 -2.09
C MET A 96 3.06 5.86 -0.83
N LEU A 97 4.27 5.69 -0.28
CA LEU A 97 4.47 5.03 1.01
C LEU A 97 3.72 5.76 2.13
N SER A 98 3.83 7.09 2.16
CA SER A 98 3.15 7.92 3.16
C SER A 98 1.65 7.84 3.04
N TRP A 99 1.11 7.89 1.82
CA TRP A 99 -0.32 7.73 1.57
C TRP A 99 -0.82 6.35 2.03
N SER A 100 -0.08 5.28 1.72
CA SER A 100 -0.39 3.92 2.19
C SER A 100 -0.48 3.83 3.71
N VAL A 101 0.47 4.47 4.42
CA VAL A 101 0.48 4.48 5.89
C VAL A 101 -0.67 5.32 6.45
N LEU A 102 -1.01 6.44 5.83
CA LEU A 102 -2.15 7.28 6.26
C LEU A 102 -3.49 6.57 6.12
N GLU A 103 -3.69 5.80 5.05
CA GLU A 103 -4.95 5.08 4.83
C GLU A 103 -5.01 3.76 5.61
N PHE A 104 -3.90 3.02 5.73
CA PHE A 104 -3.93 1.64 6.23
C PHE A 104 -2.89 1.28 7.30
N GLY A 105 -2.11 2.24 7.80
CA GLY A 105 -1.02 2.03 8.77
C GLY A 105 -1.45 1.21 10.00
N ASN A 106 -2.65 1.48 10.53
CA ASN A 106 -3.23 0.76 11.67
C ASN A 106 -3.36 -0.75 11.46
N SER A 107 -3.41 -1.21 10.21
CA SER A 107 -3.59 -2.62 9.88
C SER A 107 -2.28 -3.35 9.53
N MET A 108 -1.15 -2.62 9.44
CA MET A 108 0.17 -3.17 9.06
C MET A 108 0.84 -3.98 10.18
N GLY A 109 0.41 -3.84 11.43
CA GLY A 109 1.00 -4.58 12.55
C GLY A 109 2.50 -4.27 12.72
N ALA A 110 3.34 -5.31 12.84
CA ALA A 110 4.78 -5.14 13.02
C ALA A 110 5.49 -4.49 11.81
N ASP A 111 4.90 -4.59 10.61
CA ASP A 111 5.44 -3.99 9.39
C ASP A 111 5.24 -2.47 9.35
N HIS A 112 4.42 -1.90 10.24
CA HIS A 112 4.22 -0.45 10.33
C HIS A 112 5.54 0.30 10.59
N GLU A 113 6.37 -0.20 11.52
CA GLU A 113 7.67 0.41 11.82
C GLU A 113 8.61 0.37 10.61
N HIS A 114 8.62 -0.74 9.86
CA HIS A 114 9.42 -0.82 8.63
C HIS A 114 8.93 0.14 7.54
N ALA A 115 7.63 0.40 7.46
CA ALA A 115 7.08 1.42 6.57
C ALA A 115 7.50 2.84 7.02
N LEU A 116 7.47 3.13 8.32
CA LEU A 116 7.96 4.40 8.88
C LEU A 116 9.46 4.58 8.62
N GLU A 117 10.27 3.55 8.81
CA GLU A 117 11.71 3.57 8.49
C GLU A 117 11.95 3.82 7.00
N ALA A 118 11.15 3.21 6.12
CA ALA A 118 11.27 3.42 4.68
C ALA A 118 10.90 4.87 4.27
N ILE A 119 9.83 5.42 4.84
CA ILE A 119 9.44 6.83 4.61
C ILE A 119 10.54 7.77 5.14
N ARG A 120 11.00 7.55 6.38
CA ARG A 120 12.02 8.40 7.02
C ARG A 120 13.31 8.46 6.23
N TRP A 121 13.74 7.33 5.66
CA TRP A 121 14.95 7.28 4.82
C TRP A 121 14.86 8.19 3.59
N GLY A 122 13.69 8.23 2.95
CA GLY A 122 13.43 9.14 1.82
C GLY A 122 13.37 10.60 2.27
N THR A 123 12.63 10.89 3.34
CA THR A 123 12.45 12.27 3.83
C THR A 123 13.71 12.87 4.43
N ASP A 124 14.56 12.09 5.11
CA ASP A 124 15.86 12.54 5.60
C ASP A 124 16.75 13.01 4.45
N TYR A 125 16.73 12.28 3.33
CA TYR A 125 17.42 12.71 2.12
C TYR A 125 16.78 13.96 1.50
N PHE A 126 15.45 14.07 1.42
CA PHE A 126 14.81 15.26 0.88
C PHE A 126 15.06 16.52 1.73
N LEU A 127 15.15 16.40 3.05
CA LEU A 127 15.56 17.50 3.92
C LEU A 127 16.98 18.00 3.60
N LYS A 128 17.88 17.11 3.17
CA LYS A 128 19.22 17.48 2.68
C LYS A 128 19.16 18.08 1.28
N ALA A 129 18.46 17.43 0.35
CA ALA A 129 18.31 17.83 -1.05
C ALA A 129 17.66 19.22 -1.24
N THR A 130 16.93 19.69 -0.23
CA THR A 130 16.23 20.98 -0.20
C THR A 130 16.73 21.91 0.91
N SER A 131 17.90 21.62 1.49
CA SER A 131 18.43 22.37 2.65
C SER A 131 18.89 23.79 2.34
N VAL A 132 19.16 24.08 1.06
CA VAL A 132 19.61 25.40 0.60
C VAL A 132 18.41 26.14 0.01
N PRO A 133 18.10 27.37 0.46
CA PRO A 133 17.00 28.16 -0.09
C PRO A 133 17.09 28.34 -1.61
N ASP A 134 15.94 28.41 -2.28
CA ASP A 134 15.79 28.56 -3.74
C ASP A 134 16.56 27.51 -4.57
N SER A 135 16.80 26.33 -4.00
CA SER A 135 17.59 25.28 -4.62
C SER A 135 17.07 23.89 -4.23
N VAL A 136 16.77 23.08 -5.24
CA VAL A 136 16.34 21.69 -5.06
C VAL A 136 17.25 20.79 -5.89
N VAL A 137 17.79 19.74 -5.28
CA VAL A 137 18.52 18.72 -6.05
C VAL A 137 17.50 17.87 -6.79
N GLY A 138 17.64 17.71 -8.10
CA GLY A 138 16.77 16.88 -8.94
C GLY A 138 17.33 15.49 -9.21
N ALA A 139 18.67 15.34 -9.25
CA ALA A 139 19.32 14.04 -9.37
C ALA A 139 20.74 14.04 -8.80
N VAL A 140 21.24 12.85 -8.42
CA VAL A 140 22.65 12.61 -8.07
C VAL A 140 23.15 11.34 -8.75
N GLY A 141 24.23 11.45 -9.52
CA GLY A 141 24.72 10.40 -10.42
C GLY A 141 24.65 10.85 -11.87
N ASP A 142 25.75 10.77 -12.63
CA ASP A 142 25.67 10.91 -14.09
C ASP A 142 25.01 9.66 -14.67
N PRO A 143 23.80 9.76 -15.24
CA PRO A 143 23.02 8.57 -15.56
C PRO A 143 23.61 7.80 -16.74
N ASN A 144 24.19 8.47 -17.73
CA ASN A 144 24.82 7.80 -18.85
C ASN A 144 26.06 7.01 -18.40
N GLY A 145 26.93 7.62 -17.60
CA GLY A 145 28.09 6.94 -17.02
C GLY A 145 27.68 5.74 -16.16
N ASP A 146 26.72 5.91 -15.25
CA ASP A 146 26.21 4.79 -14.44
C ASP A 146 25.61 3.66 -15.31
N HIS A 147 24.86 4.02 -16.35
CA HIS A 147 24.21 3.09 -17.27
C HIS A 147 25.15 2.44 -18.28
N THR A 148 26.41 2.87 -18.36
CA THR A 148 27.47 2.13 -19.08
C THR A 148 28.20 1.10 -18.22
N CYS A 149 28.04 1.16 -16.90
CA CYS A 149 28.81 0.38 -15.94
C CYS A 149 27.96 -0.68 -15.23
N TRP A 150 28.49 -1.91 -15.17
CA TRP A 150 28.02 -2.97 -14.30
C TRP A 150 29.00 -3.14 -13.14
N GLN A 151 28.80 -2.34 -12.11
CA GLN A 151 29.57 -2.35 -10.87
C GLN A 151 28.61 -2.38 -9.67
N ARG A 152 29.14 -2.72 -8.49
CA ARG A 152 28.36 -2.73 -7.26
C ARG A 152 28.08 -1.30 -6.80
N PRO A 153 26.95 -1.03 -6.14
CA PRO A 153 26.72 0.28 -5.52
C PRO A 153 27.88 0.73 -4.62
N GLU A 154 28.49 -0.22 -3.90
CA GLU A 154 29.58 0.02 -2.96
C GLU A 154 30.92 0.36 -3.64
N ASP A 155 31.10 -0.01 -4.91
CA ASP A 155 32.35 0.11 -5.69
C ASP A 155 32.25 1.17 -6.80
N MET A 156 31.29 2.09 -6.73
CA MET A 156 31.06 3.03 -7.82
C MET A 156 32.25 3.94 -8.11
N ASP A 157 32.77 3.82 -9.33
CA ASP A 157 33.82 4.70 -9.88
C ASP A 157 33.28 5.78 -10.82
N THR A 158 31.97 5.75 -11.12
CA THR A 158 31.33 6.67 -12.06
C THR A 158 31.13 8.06 -11.44
N PRO A 159 31.15 9.15 -12.24
CA PRO A 159 30.85 10.48 -11.72
C PRO A 159 29.48 10.54 -11.03
N ARG A 160 29.48 11.01 -9.78
CA ARG A 160 28.26 11.19 -8.98
C ARG A 160 27.81 12.65 -8.93
N THR A 161 27.70 13.26 -10.11
CA THR A 161 27.33 14.67 -10.32
C THR A 161 25.98 15.01 -9.69
N SER A 162 25.89 16.16 -9.03
CA SER A 162 24.65 16.70 -8.45
C SER A 162 23.97 17.66 -9.42
N TYR A 163 22.75 17.34 -9.85
CA TYR A 163 21.95 18.17 -10.74
C TYR A 163 20.94 18.98 -9.93
N VAL A 164 21.00 20.30 -10.05
CA VAL A 164 20.30 21.21 -9.14
C VAL A 164 19.39 22.15 -9.92
N VAL A 165 18.12 22.19 -9.55
CA VAL A 165 17.17 23.21 -10.01
C VAL A 165 17.28 24.44 -9.10
N THR A 166 17.13 25.61 -9.70
CA THR A 166 17.29 26.93 -9.08
C THR A 166 16.27 27.90 -9.66
N LYS A 167 16.18 29.12 -9.15
CA LYS A 167 15.29 30.15 -9.72
C LYS A 167 15.57 30.46 -11.20
N GLU A 168 16.82 30.37 -11.67
CA GLU A 168 17.19 30.54 -13.09
C GLU A 168 17.01 29.27 -13.93
N LYS A 169 16.99 28.11 -13.28
CA LYS A 169 16.86 26.78 -13.88
C LYS A 169 15.75 26.01 -13.13
N PRO A 170 14.48 26.39 -13.32
CA PRO A 170 13.37 25.88 -12.52
C PRO A 170 13.09 24.39 -12.77
N GLY A 171 12.36 23.78 -11.85
CA GLY A 171 11.88 22.40 -11.95
C GLY A 171 10.70 22.21 -11.03
N SER A 172 9.54 22.69 -11.48
CA SER A 172 8.31 22.74 -10.69
C SER A 172 7.79 21.36 -10.33
N GLU A 173 7.84 20.42 -11.27
CA GLU A 173 7.38 19.05 -11.13
C GLU A 173 8.13 18.33 -10.00
N VAL A 174 9.45 18.20 -10.11
CA VAL A 174 10.26 17.53 -9.07
C VAL A 174 10.17 18.25 -7.72
N SER A 175 10.11 19.58 -7.72
CA SER A 175 10.03 20.35 -6.48
C SER A 175 8.67 20.16 -5.80
N ALA A 176 7.57 20.23 -6.55
CA ALA A 176 6.23 20.07 -6.01
C ALA A 176 5.93 18.62 -5.60
N GLU A 177 6.50 17.61 -6.27
CA GLU A 177 6.42 16.21 -5.80
C GLU A 177 7.23 16.01 -4.51
N ILE A 178 8.41 16.62 -4.36
CA ILE A 178 9.15 16.61 -3.08
C ILE A 178 8.33 17.30 -1.98
N ALA A 179 7.66 18.41 -2.29
CA ALA A 179 6.77 19.06 -1.34
C ALA A 179 5.61 18.14 -0.95
N ALA A 180 4.99 17.44 -1.89
CA ALA A 180 3.94 16.44 -1.64
C ALA A 180 4.43 15.32 -0.71
N ALA A 181 5.62 14.76 -1.00
CA ALA A 181 6.23 13.71 -0.19
C ALA A 181 6.45 14.16 1.26
N LEU A 182 7.00 15.36 1.46
CA LEU A 182 7.25 15.93 2.79
C LEU A 182 5.95 16.26 3.53
N ALA A 183 4.93 16.79 2.84
CA ALA A 183 3.61 17.07 3.42
C ALA A 183 2.92 15.78 3.88
N ALA A 184 2.82 14.78 3.01
CA ALA A 184 2.22 13.50 3.35
C ALA A 184 2.95 12.82 4.51
N SER A 185 4.30 12.81 4.48
CA SER A 185 5.13 12.24 5.54
C SER A 185 4.99 12.97 6.87
N SER A 186 4.81 14.29 6.86
CA SER A 186 4.59 15.07 8.09
C SER A 186 3.37 14.55 8.86
N MET A 187 2.30 14.20 8.14
CA MET A 187 1.09 13.67 8.74
C MET A 187 1.33 12.27 9.33
N VAL A 188 2.15 11.44 8.68
CA VAL A 188 2.51 10.11 9.15
C VAL A 188 3.24 10.17 10.51
N PHE A 189 4.19 11.10 10.66
CA PHE A 189 4.98 11.24 11.88
C PHE A 189 4.34 12.12 12.96
N LYS A 190 3.15 12.69 12.70
CA LYS A 190 2.52 13.69 13.57
C LYS A 190 2.39 13.25 15.03
N ASP A 191 2.06 11.97 15.25
CA ASP A 191 1.83 11.45 16.59
C ASP A 191 3.07 10.77 17.20
N SER A 192 3.93 10.17 16.37
CA SER A 192 5.12 9.42 16.81
C SER A 192 6.37 10.28 16.98
N ASP A 193 6.52 11.35 16.20
CA ASP A 193 7.66 12.26 16.21
C ASP A 193 7.24 13.67 15.75
N LYS A 194 6.74 14.45 16.72
CA LYS A 194 6.16 15.78 16.49
C LYS A 194 7.15 16.80 15.92
N ASP A 195 8.40 16.77 16.40
CA ASP A 195 9.43 17.71 15.97
C ASP A 195 9.83 17.43 14.53
N TYR A 196 10.00 16.15 14.18
CA TYR A 196 10.26 15.75 12.80
C TYR A 196 9.09 16.07 11.89
N SER A 197 7.85 15.77 12.30
CA SER A 197 6.63 16.15 11.58
C SER A 197 6.61 17.66 11.28
N ALA A 198 6.87 18.51 12.27
CA ALA A 198 6.90 19.96 12.08
C ALA A 198 8.02 20.41 11.12
N LEU A 199 9.19 19.78 11.20
CA LEU A 199 10.31 20.03 10.28
C LEU A 199 9.94 19.68 8.84
N LEU A 200 9.33 18.52 8.61
CA LEU A 200 8.88 18.07 7.29
C LEU A 200 7.83 19.01 6.71
N LEU A 201 6.81 19.37 7.49
CA LEU A 201 5.75 20.26 7.03
C LEU A 201 6.28 21.65 6.68
N LYS A 202 7.17 22.19 7.53
CA LYS A 202 7.82 23.48 7.26
C LYS A 202 8.58 23.43 5.94
N ARG A 203 9.41 22.39 5.73
CA ARG A 203 10.17 22.25 4.49
C ARG A 203 9.26 22.05 3.27
N SER A 204 8.18 21.29 3.41
CA SER A 204 7.19 21.10 2.35
C SER A 204 6.63 22.43 1.84
N ILE A 205 6.24 23.32 2.76
CA ILE A 205 5.74 24.67 2.42
C ILE A 205 6.80 25.47 1.67
N GLU A 206 8.03 25.53 2.18
CA GLU A 206 9.14 26.26 1.55
C GLU A 206 9.44 25.76 0.12
N VAL A 207 9.44 24.43 -0.08
CA VAL A 207 9.73 23.82 -1.38
C VAL A 207 8.58 24.01 -2.36
N PHE A 208 7.33 23.94 -1.89
CA PHE A 208 6.16 24.23 -2.72
C PHE A 208 6.12 25.68 -3.18
N GLU A 209 6.39 26.62 -2.28
CA GLU A 209 6.48 28.05 -2.62
C GLU A 209 7.55 28.31 -3.69
N PHE A 210 8.71 27.64 -3.58
CA PHE A 210 9.73 27.69 -4.62
C PHE A 210 9.23 27.15 -5.97
N ALA A 211 8.60 25.97 -5.95
CA ALA A 211 8.09 25.29 -7.15
C ALA A 211 7.04 26.13 -7.90
N ASP A 212 6.14 26.77 -7.16
CA ASP A 212 5.05 27.56 -7.72
C ASP A 212 5.51 28.97 -8.17
N LYS A 213 6.44 29.58 -7.43
CA LYS A 213 6.96 30.90 -7.74
C LYS A 213 7.86 30.90 -8.97
N TYR A 214 8.68 29.86 -9.15
CA TYR A 214 9.62 29.73 -10.25
C TYR A 214 9.21 28.58 -11.17
N ARG A 215 8.22 28.84 -12.03
CA ARG A 215 7.63 27.79 -12.87
C ARG A 215 8.48 27.42 -14.08
N GLY A 216 8.67 26.12 -14.30
CA GLY A 216 9.30 25.57 -15.50
C GLY A 216 9.73 24.11 -15.31
N SER A 217 9.92 23.40 -16.42
CA SER A 217 10.29 21.99 -16.38
C SER A 217 11.77 21.80 -16.01
N TYR A 218 12.04 20.81 -15.15
CA TYR A 218 13.40 20.38 -14.86
C TYR A 218 14.08 19.72 -16.07
N GLY A 219 13.32 19.26 -17.08
CA GLY A 219 13.84 18.71 -18.32
C GLY A 219 14.57 19.78 -19.13
N ASP A 220 14.04 21.01 -19.14
CA ASP A 220 14.70 22.17 -19.78
C ASP A 220 15.92 22.64 -18.98
N SER A 221 15.88 22.49 -17.66
CA SER A 221 16.88 23.04 -16.73
C SER A 221 18.08 22.14 -16.49
N ILE A 222 17.82 20.87 -16.19
CA ILE A 222 18.78 19.85 -15.80
C ILE A 222 18.62 18.56 -16.62
N GLY A 223 18.02 18.64 -17.81
CA GLY A 223 17.73 17.49 -18.69
C GLY A 223 18.89 16.53 -18.91
N SER A 224 20.14 17.02 -18.94
CA SER A 224 21.33 16.18 -19.05
C SER A 224 21.51 15.16 -17.91
N GLY A 225 20.91 15.39 -16.75
CA GLY A 225 20.95 14.50 -15.59
C GLY A 225 19.66 13.73 -15.33
N VAL A 226 18.61 13.91 -16.14
CA VAL A 226 17.29 13.29 -15.90
C VAL A 226 16.66 12.69 -17.17
N CYS A 227 16.88 13.27 -18.34
CA CYS A 227 16.39 12.77 -19.62
C CYS A 227 17.46 11.92 -20.33
N PRO A 228 17.08 10.85 -21.06
CA PRO A 228 15.71 10.44 -21.40
C PRO A 228 15.01 9.53 -20.36
N PHE A 229 15.57 9.39 -19.16
CA PHE A 229 15.13 8.40 -18.16
C PHE A 229 13.81 8.79 -17.50
N TYR A 230 13.77 9.98 -16.88
CA TYR A 230 12.60 10.56 -16.23
C TYR A 230 12.37 11.95 -16.80
N CYS A 231 11.91 12.06 -18.04
CA CYS A 231 11.46 13.34 -18.56
C CYS A 231 10.07 13.69 -18.03
N ASP A 232 9.78 14.98 -17.93
CA ASP A 232 8.42 15.48 -17.71
C ASP A 232 7.62 15.38 -19.01
N PHE A 233 6.60 14.51 -19.05
CA PHE A 233 5.73 14.36 -20.21
C PHE A 233 4.33 14.94 -20.00
N SER A 234 3.83 14.97 -18.75
CA SER A 234 2.52 15.55 -18.41
C SER A 234 2.56 17.08 -18.21
N GLY A 235 3.75 17.66 -18.08
CA GLY A 235 3.95 19.02 -17.60
C GLY A 235 3.92 19.07 -16.07
N TYR A 236 4.28 20.22 -15.50
CA TYR A 236 4.42 20.37 -14.04
C TYR A 236 3.14 20.77 -13.28
N MET A 237 2.03 20.99 -13.99
CA MET A 237 0.83 21.58 -13.38
C MET A 237 0.12 20.60 -12.46
N ASP A 238 0.16 19.31 -12.75
CA ASP A 238 -0.41 18.29 -11.88
C ASP A 238 0.41 18.08 -10.62
N GLU A 239 1.74 18.20 -10.62
CA GLU A 239 2.53 18.18 -9.37
C GLU A 239 2.22 19.42 -8.52
N LEU A 240 2.05 20.59 -9.13
CA LEU A 240 1.66 21.79 -8.37
C LEU A 240 0.28 21.62 -7.72
N VAL A 241 -0.69 21.05 -8.43
CA VAL A 241 -2.01 20.75 -7.83
C VAL A 241 -1.90 19.64 -6.79
N TRP A 242 -1.06 18.63 -7.02
CA TRP A 242 -0.83 17.52 -6.11
C TRP A 242 -0.17 17.95 -4.80
N GLY A 243 0.91 18.74 -4.88
CA GLY A 243 1.58 19.35 -3.74
C GLY A 243 0.65 20.24 -2.92
N ALA A 244 -0.13 21.10 -3.59
CA ALA A 244 -1.16 21.91 -2.92
C ALA A 244 -2.23 21.04 -2.26
N THR A 245 -2.63 19.93 -2.88
CA THR A 245 -3.61 18.99 -2.33
C THR A 245 -3.12 18.36 -1.03
N TRP A 246 -1.86 17.90 -0.99
CA TRP A 246 -1.26 17.36 0.23
C TRP A 246 -1.04 18.41 1.30
N LEU A 247 -0.60 19.61 0.94
CA LEU A 247 -0.46 20.73 1.87
C LEU A 247 -1.81 21.14 2.45
N TYR A 248 -2.88 21.16 1.65
CA TYR A 248 -4.23 21.36 2.17
C TYR A 248 -4.62 20.27 3.15
N LYS A 249 -4.41 18.98 2.80
CA LYS A 249 -4.71 17.86 3.70
C LYS A 249 -3.92 17.93 5.02
N ALA A 250 -2.68 18.40 4.98
CA ALA A 250 -1.81 18.52 6.16
C ALA A 250 -2.14 19.75 7.04
N THR A 251 -2.54 20.87 6.44
CA THR A 251 -2.65 22.17 7.13
C THR A 251 -4.08 22.68 7.31
N ASN A 252 -5.01 22.23 6.48
CA ASN A 252 -6.35 22.81 6.31
C ASN A 252 -6.34 24.31 5.93
N THR A 253 -5.25 24.81 5.34
CA THR A 253 -5.12 26.22 4.92
C THR A 253 -5.96 26.47 3.66
N PRO A 254 -6.93 27.42 3.68
CA PRO A 254 -7.84 27.65 2.56
C PRO A 254 -7.17 28.02 1.23
N ASP A 255 -6.01 28.67 1.27
CA ASP A 255 -5.29 29.10 0.06
C ASP A 255 -4.83 27.91 -0.80
N TYR A 256 -4.38 26.82 -0.19
CA TYR A 256 -4.04 25.60 -0.93
C TYR A 256 -5.28 24.97 -1.56
N TRP A 257 -6.43 24.98 -0.87
CA TRP A 257 -7.67 24.49 -1.46
C TRP A 257 -8.18 25.37 -2.61
N ASN A 258 -8.05 26.69 -2.49
CA ASN A 258 -8.33 27.62 -3.58
C ASN A 258 -7.41 27.36 -4.76
N TYR A 259 -6.12 27.12 -4.51
CA TYR A 259 -5.15 26.77 -5.54
C TYR A 259 -5.57 25.51 -6.30
N VAL A 260 -5.91 24.43 -5.58
CA VAL A 260 -6.37 23.16 -6.17
C VAL A 260 -7.61 23.35 -7.04
N ARG A 261 -8.61 24.09 -6.56
CA ARG A 261 -9.85 24.34 -7.32
C ARG A 261 -9.63 25.18 -8.58
N ASN A 262 -8.71 26.15 -8.53
CA ASN A 262 -8.49 27.08 -9.63
C ASN A 262 -7.57 26.52 -10.72
N ASN A 263 -6.74 25.53 -10.41
CA ASN A 263 -5.72 25.01 -11.32
C ASN A 263 -6.00 23.58 -11.80
N ILE A 264 -7.18 23.03 -11.56
CA ILE A 264 -7.54 21.69 -12.01
C ILE A 264 -7.57 21.61 -13.56
N VAL A 265 -6.62 20.88 -14.14
CA VAL A 265 -6.53 20.60 -15.57
C VAL A 265 -6.06 19.17 -15.80
N GLY A 266 -6.31 18.61 -16.99
CA GLY A 266 -5.65 17.38 -17.47
C GLY A 266 -6.49 16.10 -17.56
N ASP A 267 -5.80 15.03 -18.01
CA ASP A 267 -6.30 13.67 -18.22
C ASP A 267 -6.77 13.07 -16.89
N ILE A 268 -7.94 12.41 -16.86
CA ILE A 268 -8.50 11.86 -15.62
C ILE A 268 -8.02 10.44 -15.31
N THR A 269 -7.22 9.83 -16.19
CA THR A 269 -6.96 8.38 -16.21
C THR A 269 -5.53 7.96 -15.91
N GLU A 270 -4.59 8.91 -15.86
CA GLU A 270 -3.17 8.63 -15.61
C GLU A 270 -2.76 8.85 -14.15
N PHE A 271 -1.92 7.94 -13.66
CA PHE A 271 -1.29 8.04 -12.34
C PHE A 271 0.05 7.29 -12.29
N GLY A 272 1.10 7.99 -11.91
CA GLY A 272 2.44 7.46 -11.75
C GLY A 272 3.43 8.53 -11.31
N TRP A 273 4.72 8.24 -11.45
CA TRP A 273 5.77 9.20 -11.10
C TRP A 273 5.75 10.46 -11.98
N ASP A 274 5.23 10.39 -13.20
CA ASP A 274 5.09 11.52 -14.13
C ASP A 274 3.75 12.22 -13.91
N SER A 275 2.61 11.51 -14.00
CA SER A 275 1.29 12.14 -13.87
C SER A 275 0.56 11.89 -12.54
N LYS A 276 -0.11 12.91 -11.99
CA LYS A 276 -0.84 12.86 -10.70
C LYS A 276 -2.35 13.08 -10.81
N HIS A 277 -2.86 13.30 -12.02
CA HIS A 277 -4.25 13.74 -12.20
C HIS A 277 -5.29 12.80 -11.57
N ALA A 278 -5.22 11.49 -11.83
CA ALA A 278 -6.17 10.54 -11.24
C ALA A 278 -6.01 10.46 -9.71
N GLY A 279 -4.77 10.58 -9.21
CA GLY A 279 -4.46 10.63 -7.78
C GLY A 279 -5.11 11.82 -7.07
N ILE A 280 -5.05 13.01 -7.67
CA ILE A 280 -5.71 14.22 -7.14
C ILE A 280 -7.22 14.00 -7.02
N ASN A 281 -7.87 13.49 -8.08
CA ASN A 281 -9.32 13.27 -8.08
C ASN A 281 -9.75 12.29 -6.96
N VAL A 282 -9.00 11.21 -6.78
CA VAL A 282 -9.26 10.23 -5.72
C VAL A 282 -8.98 10.83 -4.34
N LEU A 283 -7.81 11.44 -4.11
CA LEU A 283 -7.42 11.99 -2.82
C LEU A 283 -8.42 13.05 -2.33
N VAL A 284 -8.76 14.01 -3.20
CA VAL A 284 -9.69 15.09 -2.87
C VAL A 284 -11.10 14.58 -2.56
N SER A 285 -11.49 13.46 -3.16
CA SER A 285 -12.79 12.85 -2.91
C SER A 285 -13.01 12.48 -1.44
N GLN A 286 -11.93 12.25 -0.67
CA GLN A 286 -12.00 11.97 0.77
C GLN A 286 -12.81 13.01 1.54
N TRP A 287 -12.51 14.30 1.34
CA TRP A 287 -13.24 15.38 2.01
C TRP A 287 -14.36 15.95 1.15
N ALA A 288 -14.24 15.91 -0.18
CA ALA A 288 -15.29 16.42 -1.06
C ALA A 288 -16.61 15.65 -0.89
N MET A 289 -16.58 14.34 -0.62
CA MET A 289 -17.79 13.54 -0.36
C MET A 289 -18.52 13.93 0.94
N THR A 290 -17.80 14.54 1.88
CA THR A 290 -18.37 14.94 3.18
C THR A 290 -19.02 16.33 3.15
N ASP A 291 -18.77 17.11 2.11
CA ASP A 291 -19.30 18.47 1.96
C ASP A 291 -20.50 18.48 0.99
N ALA A 292 -21.70 18.56 1.55
CA ALA A 292 -22.95 18.60 0.79
C ALA A 292 -23.09 19.81 -0.14
N ASN A 293 -22.29 20.87 0.06
CA ASN A 293 -22.30 22.06 -0.78
C ASN A 293 -21.24 22.01 -1.89
N ASN A 294 -20.43 20.95 -1.93
CA ASN A 294 -19.33 20.84 -2.87
C ASN A 294 -19.78 20.17 -4.17
N SER A 295 -20.07 20.96 -5.20
CA SER A 295 -20.31 20.51 -6.58
C SER A 295 -19.01 20.11 -7.30
N SER A 296 -18.12 19.43 -6.59
CA SER A 296 -16.75 19.21 -7.03
C SER A 296 -16.66 18.31 -8.26
N PRO A 297 -15.88 18.69 -9.30
CA PRO A 297 -15.58 17.78 -10.40
C PRO A 297 -14.74 16.57 -9.97
N PHE A 298 -14.08 16.58 -8.81
CA PHE A 298 -13.15 15.53 -8.38
C PHE A 298 -13.84 14.17 -8.20
N ILE A 299 -15.02 14.14 -7.57
CA ILE A 299 -15.78 12.89 -7.36
C ILE A 299 -16.24 12.32 -8.70
N LEU A 300 -16.75 13.17 -9.59
CA LEU A 300 -17.18 12.74 -10.92
C LEU A 300 -16.00 12.18 -11.74
N LYS A 301 -14.83 12.83 -11.68
CA LYS A 301 -13.62 12.35 -12.36
C LYS A 301 -13.10 11.04 -11.77
N ALA A 302 -13.19 10.85 -10.45
CA ALA A 302 -12.87 9.57 -9.81
C ALA A 302 -13.85 8.45 -10.19
N ASP A 303 -15.15 8.75 -10.30
CA ASP A 303 -16.15 7.82 -10.83
C ASP A 303 -15.84 7.44 -12.29
N GLN A 304 -15.47 8.41 -13.12
CA GLN A 304 -15.07 8.18 -14.52
C GLN A 304 -13.80 7.31 -14.63
N LEU A 305 -12.81 7.53 -13.77
CA LEU A 305 -11.61 6.68 -13.67
C LEU A 305 -12.03 5.22 -13.41
N VAL A 306 -12.84 4.98 -12.37
CA VAL A 306 -13.35 3.65 -12.02
C VAL A 306 -14.01 2.99 -13.24
N CYS A 307 -14.93 3.71 -13.89
CA CYS A 307 -15.65 3.18 -15.04
C CYS A 307 -14.76 2.94 -16.27
N SER A 308 -13.70 3.72 -16.45
CA SER A 308 -12.76 3.55 -17.55
C SER A 308 -11.84 2.34 -17.37
N ILE A 309 -11.63 1.90 -16.12
CA ILE A 309 -10.76 0.75 -15.81
C ILE A 309 -11.55 -0.56 -15.89
N LEU A 310 -12.66 -0.67 -15.15
CA LEU A 310 -13.30 -1.97 -14.91
C LEU A 310 -13.78 -2.66 -16.21
N PRO A 311 -13.44 -3.94 -16.46
CA PRO A 311 -13.77 -4.63 -17.71
C PRO A 311 -15.26 -4.63 -18.05
N GLU A 312 -16.12 -4.82 -17.05
CA GLU A 312 -17.57 -4.93 -17.20
C GLU A 312 -18.28 -3.60 -17.48
N SER A 313 -17.62 -2.47 -17.22
CA SER A 313 -18.20 -1.15 -17.46
C SER A 313 -18.38 -0.89 -18.96
N PRO A 314 -19.44 -0.20 -19.41
CA PRO A 314 -19.61 0.17 -20.81
C PRO A 314 -18.83 1.43 -21.21
N ALA A 315 -18.20 2.13 -20.26
CA ALA A 315 -17.45 3.35 -20.53
C ALA A 315 -16.21 3.08 -21.40
N GLN A 316 -15.76 4.13 -22.10
CA GLN A 316 -14.51 4.10 -22.88
C GLN A 316 -13.35 3.67 -21.97
N LYS A 317 -12.60 2.66 -22.43
CA LYS A 317 -11.50 2.08 -21.65
C LYS A 317 -10.26 2.95 -21.70
N SER A 318 -9.61 3.12 -20.55
CA SER A 318 -8.31 3.78 -20.37
C SER A 318 -7.14 2.80 -20.22
N VAL A 319 -7.45 1.50 -20.18
CA VAL A 319 -6.52 0.38 -20.00
C VAL A 319 -6.94 -0.79 -20.90
N THR A 320 -5.99 -1.66 -21.22
CA THR A 320 -6.26 -2.99 -21.80
C THR A 320 -6.07 -4.08 -20.75
N TYR A 321 -6.36 -5.32 -21.11
CA TYR A 321 -6.19 -6.47 -20.23
C TYR A 321 -5.50 -7.60 -20.97
N SER A 322 -4.53 -8.24 -20.30
CA SER A 322 -3.95 -9.49 -20.79
C SER A 322 -4.99 -10.62 -20.78
N PRO A 323 -4.79 -11.71 -21.54
CA PRO A 323 -5.63 -12.91 -21.45
C PRO A 323 -5.79 -13.45 -20.02
N GLY A 324 -4.76 -13.33 -19.18
CA GLY A 324 -4.76 -13.70 -17.77
C GLY A 324 -5.45 -12.69 -16.83
N GLY A 325 -5.91 -11.55 -17.35
CA GLY A 325 -6.67 -10.54 -16.61
C GLY A 325 -5.82 -9.46 -15.92
N LEU A 326 -4.54 -9.32 -16.28
CA LEU A 326 -3.69 -8.23 -15.79
C LEU A 326 -4.09 -6.92 -16.46
N LEU A 327 -4.29 -5.87 -15.67
CA LEU A 327 -4.46 -4.51 -16.16
C LEU A 327 -3.17 -4.08 -16.88
N PHE A 328 -3.33 -3.62 -18.10
CA PHE A 328 -2.22 -3.23 -18.96
C PHE A 328 -2.35 -1.80 -19.49
N LYS A 329 -1.23 -1.07 -19.51
CA LYS A 329 -1.06 0.19 -20.24
C LYS A 329 0.26 0.15 -21.01
N PRO A 330 0.31 0.71 -22.24
CA PRO A 330 1.56 0.81 -22.98
C PRO A 330 2.63 1.58 -22.19
N GLY A 331 3.85 1.06 -22.14
CA GLY A 331 4.95 1.68 -21.40
C GLY A 331 6.12 0.72 -21.15
N GLY A 332 7.18 1.24 -20.52
CA GLY A 332 8.41 0.48 -20.24
C GLY A 332 8.30 -0.50 -19.07
N SER A 333 7.35 -0.33 -18.14
CA SER A 333 7.21 -1.18 -16.96
C SER A 333 5.73 -1.27 -16.54
N ASN A 334 5.00 -2.27 -17.04
CA ASN A 334 3.54 -2.29 -16.92
C ASN A 334 3.06 -2.37 -15.46
N LEU A 335 3.76 -3.11 -14.60
CA LEU A 335 3.34 -3.25 -13.20
C LEU A 335 3.38 -1.92 -12.42
N GLN A 336 4.03 -0.88 -12.92
CA GLN A 336 3.84 0.50 -12.42
C GLN A 336 2.36 0.90 -12.48
N HIS A 337 1.74 0.77 -13.65
CA HIS A 337 0.34 1.17 -13.85
C HIS A 337 -0.62 0.23 -13.12
N THR A 338 -0.35 -1.07 -13.14
CA THR A 338 -1.15 -2.05 -12.41
C THR A 338 -1.18 -1.71 -10.92
N THR A 339 -0.01 -1.47 -10.30
CA THR A 339 0.08 -1.18 -8.86
C THR A 339 -0.49 0.19 -8.51
N SER A 340 -0.16 1.24 -9.26
CA SER A 340 -0.62 2.61 -9.00
C SER A 340 -2.13 2.78 -9.16
N LEU A 341 -2.73 2.20 -10.21
CA LEU A 341 -4.19 2.27 -10.41
C LEU A 341 -4.94 1.36 -9.43
N SER A 342 -4.40 0.18 -9.11
CA SER A 342 -4.98 -0.70 -8.08
C SER A 342 -4.98 -0.03 -6.69
N PHE A 343 -3.92 0.72 -6.36
CA PHE A 343 -3.86 1.56 -5.18
C PHE A 343 -5.03 2.55 -5.17
N LEU A 344 -5.20 3.34 -6.24
CA LEU A 344 -6.25 4.37 -6.31
C LEU A 344 -7.65 3.77 -6.17
N LEU A 345 -7.92 2.63 -6.81
CA LEU A 345 -9.20 1.93 -6.69
C LEU A 345 -9.47 1.44 -5.27
N SER A 346 -8.44 0.99 -4.55
CA SER A 346 -8.56 0.53 -3.16
C SER A 346 -8.88 1.68 -2.21
N VAL A 347 -8.15 2.79 -2.32
CA VAL A 347 -8.41 4.01 -1.55
C VAL A 347 -9.81 4.54 -1.84
N TYR A 348 -10.19 4.63 -3.12
CA TYR A 348 -11.51 5.12 -3.51
C TYR A 348 -12.64 4.21 -3.00
N ALA A 349 -12.45 2.88 -3.02
CA ALA A 349 -13.40 1.95 -2.41
C ALA A 349 -13.58 2.22 -0.90
N GLY A 350 -12.50 2.56 -0.19
CA GLY A 350 -12.54 3.02 1.20
C GLY A 350 -13.42 4.26 1.38
N TYR A 351 -13.21 5.30 0.57
CA TYR A 351 -13.98 6.54 0.63
C TYR A 351 -15.45 6.33 0.26
N MET A 352 -15.73 5.52 -0.77
CA MET A 352 -17.09 5.15 -1.15
C MET A 352 -17.80 4.42 -0.01
N LYS A 353 -17.12 3.48 0.66
CA LYS A 353 -17.68 2.75 1.80
C LYS A 353 -17.99 3.69 2.97
N ALA A 354 -17.08 4.60 3.30
CA ALA A 354 -17.29 5.57 4.39
C ALA A 354 -18.50 6.49 4.16
N ASN A 355 -18.84 6.75 2.89
CA ASN A 355 -19.91 7.67 2.50
C ASN A 355 -21.15 6.97 1.91
N ASN A 356 -21.28 5.64 2.06
CA ASN A 356 -22.38 4.83 1.48
C ASN A 356 -22.61 5.07 -0.03
N LYS A 357 -21.53 5.35 -0.77
CA LYS A 357 -21.58 5.65 -2.20
C LYS A 357 -21.39 4.40 -3.04
N VAL A 358 -22.06 4.40 -4.20
CA VAL A 358 -21.79 3.52 -5.34
C VAL A 358 -21.42 4.36 -6.57
N VAL A 359 -20.80 3.74 -7.56
CA VAL A 359 -20.50 4.36 -8.86
C VAL A 359 -21.43 3.76 -9.90
N ASP A 360 -22.12 4.61 -10.66
CA ASP A 360 -22.93 4.19 -11.80
C ASP A 360 -22.13 4.41 -13.09
N CYS A 361 -21.79 3.31 -13.77
CA CYS A 361 -21.05 3.35 -15.03
C CYS A 361 -21.95 3.30 -16.26
N GLY A 362 -23.28 3.36 -16.10
CA GLY A 362 -24.26 3.23 -17.18
C GLY A 362 -24.55 1.77 -17.56
N ASN A 363 -25.53 1.58 -18.45
CA ASN A 363 -26.02 0.26 -18.91
C ASN A 363 -26.22 -0.76 -17.77
N THR A 364 -26.83 -0.33 -16.66
CA THR A 364 -27.09 -1.14 -15.45
C THR A 364 -25.85 -1.60 -14.67
N VAL A 365 -24.65 -1.13 -15.04
CA VAL A 365 -23.41 -1.45 -14.33
C VAL A 365 -23.22 -0.52 -13.14
N VAL A 366 -23.60 -1.03 -11.96
CA VAL A 366 -23.33 -0.38 -10.67
C VAL A 366 -22.14 -1.05 -10.00
N VAL A 367 -21.14 -0.24 -9.66
CA VAL A 367 -19.91 -0.64 -8.99
C VAL A 367 -20.00 -0.28 -7.51
N THR A 368 -19.90 -1.30 -6.67
CA THR A 368 -19.90 -1.16 -5.21
C THR A 368 -18.46 -1.12 -4.68
N PRO A 369 -18.23 -0.63 -3.44
CA PRO A 369 -16.92 -0.72 -2.81
C PRO A 369 -16.35 -2.14 -2.84
N ALA A 370 -17.20 -3.14 -2.57
CA ALA A 370 -16.79 -4.55 -2.59
C ALA A 370 -16.31 -5.01 -3.97
N LYS A 371 -16.97 -4.60 -5.06
CA LYS A 371 -16.54 -4.93 -6.43
C LYS A 371 -15.16 -4.34 -6.75
N LEU A 372 -14.90 -3.09 -6.31
CA LEU A 372 -13.57 -2.49 -6.46
C LEU A 372 -12.49 -3.26 -5.69
N VAL A 373 -12.79 -3.64 -4.45
CA VAL A 373 -11.86 -4.46 -3.64
C VAL A 373 -11.56 -5.79 -4.34
N ASP A 374 -12.59 -6.46 -4.85
CA ASP A 374 -12.44 -7.75 -5.52
C ASP A 374 -11.64 -7.62 -6.83
N PHE A 375 -11.82 -6.54 -7.58
CA PHE A 375 -11.02 -6.24 -8.77
C PHE A 375 -9.55 -6.00 -8.42
N THR A 376 -9.25 -5.11 -7.46
CA THR A 376 -7.87 -4.87 -7.01
C THR A 376 -7.23 -6.16 -6.49
N LYS A 377 -8.00 -6.99 -5.78
CA LYS A 377 -7.51 -8.30 -5.34
C LYS A 377 -7.11 -9.19 -6.50
N GLY A 378 -7.83 -9.16 -7.61
CA GLY A 378 -7.44 -9.85 -8.84
C GLY A 378 -6.05 -9.44 -9.31
N GLN A 379 -5.76 -8.13 -9.32
CA GLN A 379 -4.46 -7.59 -9.75
C GLN A 379 -3.32 -7.96 -8.78
N VAL A 380 -3.56 -7.85 -7.47
CA VAL A 380 -2.59 -8.27 -6.43
C VAL A 380 -2.33 -9.77 -6.51
N ASP A 381 -3.38 -10.58 -6.62
CA ASP A 381 -3.24 -12.03 -6.77
C ASP A 381 -2.48 -12.40 -8.03
N TYR A 382 -2.71 -11.70 -9.14
CA TYR A 382 -1.96 -11.88 -10.38
C TYR A 382 -0.46 -11.64 -10.14
N ILE A 383 -0.09 -10.52 -9.53
CA ILE A 383 1.32 -10.20 -9.20
C ILE A 383 1.93 -11.27 -8.29
N LEU A 384 1.15 -11.81 -7.34
CA LEU A 384 1.61 -12.81 -6.39
C LEU A 384 1.58 -14.26 -6.89
N GLY A 385 1.12 -14.51 -8.12
CA GLY A 385 1.26 -15.80 -8.80
C GLY A 385 -0.02 -16.44 -9.33
N LYS A 386 -1.19 -15.80 -9.16
CA LYS A 386 -2.46 -16.24 -9.76
C LYS A 386 -2.58 -15.72 -11.20
N ASN A 387 -1.66 -16.18 -12.05
CA ASN A 387 -1.56 -15.82 -13.46
C ASN A 387 -1.31 -17.07 -14.30
N PRO A 388 -1.38 -17.00 -15.65
CA PRO A 388 -1.19 -18.16 -16.53
C PRO A 388 0.14 -18.90 -16.35
N LEU A 389 1.19 -18.24 -15.84
CA LEU A 389 2.50 -18.84 -15.60
C LEU A 389 2.65 -19.48 -14.21
N GLY A 390 1.66 -19.31 -13.32
CA GLY A 390 1.73 -19.74 -11.93
C GLY A 390 2.96 -19.18 -11.19
N MET A 391 3.37 -17.95 -11.55
CA MET A 391 4.66 -17.36 -11.15
C MET A 391 4.43 -16.03 -10.45
N SER A 392 4.95 -15.86 -9.25
CA SER A 392 4.97 -14.53 -8.62
C SER A 392 5.91 -13.62 -9.41
N TYR A 393 5.54 -12.35 -9.58
CA TYR A 393 6.43 -11.29 -10.07
C TYR A 393 7.14 -10.54 -8.93
N MET A 394 7.00 -11.00 -7.69
CA MET A 394 7.75 -10.53 -6.53
C MET A 394 8.89 -11.51 -6.21
N VAL A 395 10.12 -11.02 -6.22
CA VAL A 395 11.31 -11.81 -5.92
C VAL A 395 11.24 -12.38 -4.49
N GLY A 396 11.43 -13.69 -4.34
CA GLY A 396 11.39 -14.38 -3.05
C GLY A 396 9.97 -14.61 -2.48
N PHE A 397 8.91 -14.39 -3.27
CA PHE A 397 7.54 -14.74 -2.89
C PHE A 397 7.04 -15.97 -3.66
N GLY A 398 6.36 -16.88 -2.97
CA GLY A 398 5.90 -18.14 -3.55
C GLY A 398 7.04 -19.11 -3.93
N GLN A 399 6.71 -20.14 -4.71
CA GLN A 399 7.65 -21.19 -5.12
C GLN A 399 8.35 -20.91 -6.46
N LYS A 400 7.79 -19.99 -7.27
CA LYS A 400 8.28 -19.64 -8.60
C LYS A 400 8.24 -18.12 -8.74
N PHE A 401 9.40 -17.49 -8.90
CA PHE A 401 9.59 -16.04 -8.99
C PHE A 401 10.82 -15.71 -9.85
N PRO A 402 11.00 -14.45 -10.33
CA PRO A 402 12.13 -14.06 -11.16
C PRO A 402 13.47 -14.25 -10.45
N GLN A 403 14.43 -14.85 -11.15
CA GLN A 403 15.77 -15.10 -10.61
C GLN A 403 16.85 -14.27 -11.31
N LYS A 404 16.52 -13.62 -12.42
CA LYS A 404 17.45 -12.88 -13.27
C LYS A 404 16.95 -11.45 -13.50
N ILE A 405 16.69 -10.73 -12.41
CA ILE A 405 16.23 -9.33 -12.47
C ILE A 405 17.36 -8.39 -12.91
N HIS A 406 17.00 -7.32 -13.61
CA HIS A 406 17.91 -6.25 -14.00
C HIS A 406 18.21 -5.35 -12.80
N HIS A 407 19.19 -5.73 -11.96
CA HIS A 407 19.55 -4.94 -10.77
C HIS A 407 21.01 -5.15 -10.35
N ARG A 408 21.88 -4.13 -10.45
CA ARG A 408 23.33 -4.24 -10.24
C ARG A 408 23.71 -4.90 -8.92
N GLY A 409 23.18 -4.41 -7.80
CA GLY A 409 23.44 -4.99 -6.48
C GLY A 409 22.94 -6.43 -6.32
N SER A 410 21.96 -6.86 -7.13
CA SER A 410 21.43 -8.23 -7.11
C SER A 410 22.30 -9.16 -7.97
N VAL A 411 22.72 -8.67 -9.13
CA VAL A 411 23.47 -9.38 -10.17
C VAL A 411 24.93 -9.63 -9.77
N ILE A 412 25.56 -8.69 -9.06
CA ILE A 412 27.00 -8.74 -8.78
C ILE A 412 27.23 -9.22 -7.33
N PRO A 413 28.17 -10.15 -7.06
CA PRO A 413 28.40 -10.70 -5.72
C PRO A 413 28.68 -9.62 -4.69
N SER A 414 28.10 -9.73 -3.49
CA SER A 414 28.32 -8.74 -2.42
C SER A 414 29.79 -8.63 -2.00
N ILE A 415 30.14 -7.54 -1.30
CA ILE A 415 31.48 -7.35 -0.71
C ILE A 415 31.87 -8.54 0.19
N ASP A 416 30.91 -9.13 0.91
CA ASP A 416 31.19 -10.28 1.78
C ASP A 416 31.65 -11.51 0.98
N GLN A 417 31.15 -11.68 -0.24
CA GLN A 417 31.49 -12.81 -1.13
C GLN A 417 32.69 -12.52 -2.03
N HIS A 418 32.87 -11.27 -2.44
CA HIS A 418 33.97 -10.81 -3.28
C HIS A 418 34.55 -9.49 -2.73
N PRO A 419 35.46 -9.54 -1.73
CA PRO A 419 35.93 -8.33 -1.02
C PRO A 419 36.72 -7.34 -1.87
N GLN A 420 37.27 -7.79 -3.00
CA GLN A 420 38.03 -6.94 -3.92
C GLN A 420 37.08 -6.03 -4.68
N HIS A 421 37.54 -4.81 -4.96
CA HIS A 421 36.84 -3.81 -5.77
C HIS A 421 36.48 -4.36 -7.15
N ILE A 422 35.24 -4.11 -7.60
CA ILE A 422 34.75 -4.45 -8.93
C ILE A 422 34.59 -3.16 -9.73
N GLU A 423 35.51 -2.93 -10.67
CA GLU A 423 35.50 -1.75 -11.55
C GLU A 423 34.26 -1.71 -12.45
N CYS A 424 34.00 -0.57 -13.09
CA CYS A 424 32.86 -0.29 -13.98
C CYS A 424 32.40 -1.45 -14.91
N HIS A 425 33.32 -2.20 -15.53
CA HIS A 425 32.98 -3.33 -16.41
C HIS A 425 33.26 -4.71 -15.79
N GLY A 426 33.64 -4.76 -14.52
CA GLY A 426 33.94 -6.01 -13.81
C GLY A 426 32.70 -6.87 -13.53
N GLY A 427 31.50 -6.28 -13.52
CA GLY A 427 30.23 -6.99 -13.36
C GLY A 427 29.63 -7.56 -14.64
N ASP A 428 30.22 -7.29 -15.81
CA ASP A 428 29.70 -7.68 -17.13
C ASP A 428 29.51 -9.20 -17.26
N GLU A 429 30.43 -9.99 -16.70
CA GLU A 429 30.35 -11.45 -16.75
C GLU A 429 29.16 -11.99 -15.95
N TYR A 430 28.83 -11.36 -14.81
CA TYR A 430 27.69 -11.71 -13.99
C TYR A 430 26.38 -11.34 -14.68
N PHE A 431 26.34 -10.19 -15.35
CA PHE A 431 25.18 -9.77 -16.13
C PHE A 431 24.88 -10.73 -17.28
N LYS A 432 25.92 -11.10 -18.05
CA LYS A 432 25.82 -11.99 -19.22
C LYS A 432 25.61 -13.46 -18.83
N SER A 433 25.81 -13.81 -17.56
CA SER A 433 25.64 -15.19 -17.06
C SER A 433 24.18 -15.65 -17.14
N ASN A 434 23.97 -16.94 -17.39
CA ASN A 434 22.64 -17.56 -17.32
C ASN A 434 22.25 -18.03 -15.91
N SER A 435 23.16 -17.95 -14.93
CA SER A 435 22.88 -18.29 -13.54
C SER A 435 21.89 -17.32 -12.91
N PRO A 436 21.16 -17.70 -11.84
CA PRO A 436 20.43 -16.77 -10.99
C PRO A 436 21.31 -15.64 -10.44
N ASN A 437 20.70 -14.52 -10.06
CA ASN A 437 21.36 -13.44 -9.33
C ASN A 437 21.93 -13.96 -7.99
N PRO A 438 23.21 -13.68 -7.66
CA PRO A 438 23.83 -14.15 -6.43
C PRO A 438 23.20 -13.56 -5.17
N ASN A 439 22.72 -12.31 -5.24
CA ASN A 439 22.05 -11.66 -4.11
C ASN A 439 20.55 -11.58 -4.41
N LEU A 440 19.73 -12.25 -3.60
CA LEU A 440 18.28 -12.20 -3.73
C LEU A 440 17.77 -10.85 -3.20
N LEU A 441 17.27 -9.98 -4.10
CA LEU A 441 16.58 -8.75 -3.73
C LEU A 441 15.12 -9.07 -3.35
N THR A 442 14.95 -9.71 -2.20
CA THR A 442 13.65 -10.16 -1.71
C THR A 442 12.67 -8.99 -1.62
N GLY A 443 11.48 -9.18 -2.19
CA GLY A 443 10.42 -8.18 -2.23
C GLY A 443 10.36 -7.32 -3.48
N ALA A 444 11.41 -7.30 -4.30
CA ALA A 444 11.39 -6.55 -5.56
C ALA A 444 10.25 -7.03 -6.47
N ILE A 445 9.41 -6.10 -6.91
CA ILE A 445 8.42 -6.36 -7.96
C ILE A 445 8.99 -5.84 -9.26
N VAL A 446 9.15 -6.75 -10.22
CA VAL A 446 9.70 -6.45 -11.54
C VAL A 446 8.67 -5.72 -12.42
N GLY A 447 9.06 -5.24 -13.59
CA GLY A 447 8.13 -4.57 -14.52
C GLY A 447 6.97 -5.43 -15.04
N GLY A 448 7.14 -6.76 -15.00
CA GLY A 448 6.06 -7.74 -15.19
C GLY A 448 5.96 -8.30 -16.61
N PRO A 449 4.91 -9.08 -16.92
CA PRO A 449 4.78 -9.75 -18.22
C PRO A 449 4.42 -8.77 -19.34
N ALA A 450 4.61 -9.21 -20.58
CA ALA A 450 4.03 -8.58 -21.75
C ALA A 450 2.50 -8.70 -21.77
N GLU A 451 1.84 -7.94 -22.66
CA GLU A 451 0.38 -7.87 -22.79
C GLU A 451 -0.29 -9.25 -23.04
N ASN A 452 0.46 -10.24 -23.54
CA ASN A 452 -0.02 -11.60 -23.76
C ASN A 452 0.33 -12.59 -22.61
N ASP A 453 0.61 -12.07 -21.42
CA ASP A 453 1.03 -12.82 -20.21
C ASP A 453 2.41 -13.50 -20.31
N THR A 454 3.17 -13.30 -21.40
CA THR A 454 4.52 -13.89 -21.49
C THR A 454 5.51 -13.12 -20.63
N PHE A 455 6.38 -13.86 -19.94
CA PHE A 455 7.44 -13.30 -19.11
C PHE A 455 8.76 -14.00 -19.38
N GLU A 456 9.77 -13.23 -19.77
CA GLU A 456 11.14 -13.69 -19.95
C GLU A 456 11.96 -13.29 -18.72
N ASP A 457 12.33 -14.27 -17.88
CA ASP A 457 13.22 -14.04 -16.74
C ASP A 457 14.65 -13.79 -17.24
N SER A 458 14.93 -12.57 -17.68
CA SER A 458 16.18 -12.18 -18.34
C SER A 458 16.57 -10.76 -17.98
N ARG A 459 17.81 -10.57 -17.50
CA ARG A 459 18.37 -9.26 -17.13
C ARG A 459 18.44 -8.31 -18.32
N SER A 460 18.51 -8.83 -19.54
CA SER A 460 18.55 -8.01 -20.75
C SER A 460 17.16 -7.48 -21.14
N ASN A 461 16.09 -8.10 -20.65
CA ASN A 461 14.73 -7.64 -20.85
C ASN A 461 14.35 -6.67 -19.73
N VAL A 462 14.90 -5.45 -19.81
CA VAL A 462 14.76 -4.38 -18.80
C VAL A 462 13.28 -4.14 -18.48
N ALA A 463 12.46 -4.01 -19.52
CA ALA A 463 11.04 -3.69 -19.38
C ALA A 463 10.25 -4.67 -18.50
N GLN A 464 10.61 -5.96 -18.56
CA GLN A 464 9.94 -6.98 -17.75
C GLN A 464 10.65 -7.25 -16.42
N SER A 465 11.98 -7.16 -16.39
CA SER A 465 12.80 -7.69 -15.30
C SER A 465 13.33 -6.64 -14.32
N GLU A 466 13.24 -5.35 -14.64
CA GLU A 466 13.70 -4.27 -13.77
C GLU A 466 12.65 -3.93 -12.71
N PRO A 467 13.01 -3.95 -11.41
CA PRO A 467 12.19 -3.36 -10.37
C PRO A 467 12.48 -1.86 -10.24
N THR A 468 11.48 -1.09 -9.81
CA THR A 468 11.65 0.32 -9.46
C THR A 468 10.98 0.63 -8.12
N THR A 469 11.46 1.68 -7.44
CA THR A 469 10.97 1.99 -6.08
C THR A 469 9.46 2.27 -6.02
N TYR A 470 8.93 2.93 -7.04
CA TYR A 470 7.54 3.36 -7.07
C TYR A 470 6.54 2.22 -7.36
N ILE A 471 6.94 1.13 -8.04
CA ILE A 471 6.10 -0.07 -8.20
C ILE A 471 5.83 -0.68 -6.82
N ASN A 472 6.90 -0.89 -6.06
CA ASN A 472 6.83 -1.42 -4.71
C ASN A 472 6.04 -0.49 -3.77
N ALA A 473 6.26 0.83 -3.84
CA ALA A 473 5.56 1.79 -2.99
C ALA A 473 4.05 1.77 -3.18
N ALA A 474 3.57 1.74 -4.43
CA ALA A 474 2.15 1.64 -4.73
C ALA A 474 1.54 0.28 -4.34
N PHE A 475 2.35 -0.79 -4.30
CA PHE A 475 1.86 -2.12 -3.95
C PHE A 475 1.61 -2.33 -2.45
N VAL A 476 2.32 -1.61 -1.56
CA VAL A 476 2.18 -1.72 -0.09
C VAL A 476 0.71 -1.64 0.36
N ASP A 477 -0.03 -0.70 -0.22
CA ASP A 477 -1.43 -0.40 0.05
C ASP A 477 -2.40 -1.53 -0.34
N ALA A 478 -2.29 -1.95 -1.61
CA ALA A 478 -3.22 -2.87 -2.22
C ALA A 478 -3.24 -4.21 -1.45
N ILE A 479 -2.08 -4.67 -0.99
CA ILE A 479 -1.96 -5.86 -0.14
C ILE A 479 -2.68 -5.67 1.20
N GLN A 480 -2.52 -4.52 1.84
CA GLN A 480 -2.98 -4.30 3.21
C GLN A 480 -4.48 -4.10 3.30
N TYR A 481 -5.06 -3.35 2.36
CA TYR A 481 -6.51 -3.16 2.28
C TYR A 481 -7.25 -4.49 2.07
N ILE A 482 -6.74 -5.33 1.17
CA ILE A 482 -7.27 -6.68 0.96
C ILE A 482 -7.15 -7.50 2.25
N HIS A 483 -5.97 -7.51 2.88
CA HIS A 483 -5.80 -8.25 4.14
C HIS A 483 -6.81 -7.81 5.21
N GLN A 484 -7.08 -6.50 5.34
CA GLN A 484 -8.07 -5.96 6.29
C GLN A 484 -9.51 -6.41 5.98
N VAL A 485 -9.94 -6.30 4.71
CA VAL A 485 -11.32 -6.64 4.30
C VAL A 485 -11.61 -8.14 4.45
N PHE A 486 -10.64 -9.00 4.14
CA PHE A 486 -10.85 -10.45 4.15
C PHE A 486 -10.61 -11.12 5.50
N ARG A 487 -9.82 -10.52 6.42
CA ARG A 487 -9.71 -11.00 7.81
C ARG A 487 -11.05 -10.95 8.56
N ILE A 488 -11.84 -9.90 8.35
CA ILE A 488 -13.14 -9.71 9.00
C ILE A 488 -14.13 -10.79 8.55
N LYS A 489 -14.16 -11.12 7.26
CA LYS A 489 -15.02 -12.19 6.72
C LYS A 489 -14.63 -13.57 7.27
N PHE A 490 -13.34 -13.85 7.41
CA PHE A 490 -12.85 -15.14 7.88
C PHE A 490 -13.15 -15.39 9.37
N HIS A 491 -12.94 -14.39 10.23
CA HIS A 491 -13.30 -14.51 11.66
C HIS A 491 -14.81 -14.62 11.86
N LEU A 492 -15.63 -13.90 11.08
CA LEU A 492 -17.08 -14.00 11.17
C LEU A 492 -17.59 -15.36 10.67
N HIS A 493 -17.04 -15.89 9.57
CA HIS A 493 -17.40 -17.21 9.06
C HIS A 493 -17.05 -18.31 10.08
N HIS A 494 -15.84 -18.31 10.64
CA HIS A 494 -15.47 -19.30 11.67
C HIS A 494 -16.30 -19.18 12.94
N LEU A 495 -16.65 -17.97 13.38
CA LEU A 495 -17.54 -17.79 14.51
C LEU A 495 -18.93 -18.36 14.22
N ILE A 496 -19.47 -18.14 13.01
CA ILE A 496 -20.77 -18.67 12.57
C ILE A 496 -20.73 -20.20 12.45
N THR A 497 -19.66 -20.77 11.90
CA THR A 497 -19.48 -22.23 11.78
C THR A 497 -19.34 -22.86 13.17
N LEU A 498 -18.55 -22.27 14.07
CA LEU A 498 -18.39 -22.74 15.45
C LEU A 498 -19.73 -22.71 16.20
N LEU A 499 -20.52 -21.65 16.03
CA LEU A 499 -21.85 -21.52 16.62
C LEU A 499 -22.86 -22.52 16.02
N HIS A 500 -22.77 -22.84 14.72
CA HIS A 500 -23.60 -23.89 14.10
C HIS A 500 -23.21 -25.29 14.58
N THR A 501 -21.92 -25.60 14.69
CA THR A 501 -21.45 -26.89 15.21
C THR A 501 -21.87 -27.12 16.66
N ILE A 502 -21.84 -26.08 17.49
CA ILE A 502 -22.35 -26.15 18.88
C ILE A 502 -23.87 -26.41 18.90
N ARG A 503 -24.62 -25.85 17.96
CA ARG A 503 -26.07 -26.05 17.83
C ARG A 503 -26.45 -27.45 17.33
N GLU A 504 -25.69 -28.03 16.41
CA GLU A 504 -26.01 -29.34 15.82
C GLU A 504 -25.52 -30.54 16.65
N HIS A 505 -24.48 -30.38 17.47
CA HIS A 505 -23.92 -31.48 18.26
C HIS A 505 -24.42 -31.58 19.70
N HIS A 506 -25.25 -30.63 20.16
CA HIS A 506 -25.86 -30.70 21.49
C HIS A 506 -27.36 -30.42 21.44
N ALA A 507 -28.16 -31.49 21.45
CA ALA A 507 -29.57 -31.39 21.80
C ALA A 507 -29.70 -30.87 23.25
N PRO A 508 -30.58 -29.88 23.54
CA PRO A 508 -30.73 -29.32 24.89
C PRO A 508 -31.15 -30.33 25.96
N SER A 509 -31.57 -31.54 25.58
CA SER A 509 -32.11 -32.57 26.47
C SER A 509 -31.06 -33.50 27.10
N GLN A 510 -29.77 -33.39 26.78
CA GLN A 510 -28.73 -34.28 27.35
C GLN A 510 -27.88 -33.66 28.47
N TRP A 511 -28.16 -32.42 28.89
CA TRP A 511 -27.33 -31.72 29.87
C TRP A 511 -27.57 -32.11 31.35
N THR A 512 -28.56 -32.96 31.65
CA THR A 512 -28.90 -33.34 33.04
C THR A 512 -28.39 -34.70 33.52
N LEU A 513 -27.64 -35.47 32.70
CA LEU A 513 -27.28 -36.85 33.06
C LEU A 513 -25.77 -37.18 33.16
N ILE A 514 -24.87 -36.20 32.99
CA ILE A 514 -23.41 -36.50 32.98
C ILE A 514 -22.64 -35.87 34.15
N PHE A 515 -23.16 -34.87 34.87
CA PHE A 515 -22.45 -34.27 36.01
C PHE A 515 -23.39 -33.84 37.15
N PRO A 516 -23.50 -34.59 38.25
CA PRO A 516 -24.37 -34.23 39.39
C PRO A 516 -23.88 -33.03 40.21
N ASN A 517 -22.66 -32.53 39.96
CA ASN A 517 -21.98 -31.54 40.82
C ASN A 517 -21.44 -30.30 40.07
N VAL A 518 -22.00 -29.92 38.92
CA VAL A 518 -21.60 -28.67 38.22
C VAL A 518 -22.75 -27.66 38.21
N VAL A 519 -22.62 -26.65 39.07
CA VAL A 519 -23.46 -25.44 39.20
C VAL A 519 -23.12 -24.45 38.05
N PRO A 520 -24.12 -23.70 37.52
CA PRO A 520 -24.78 -23.95 36.24
C PRO A 520 -24.12 -23.25 35.03
N ILE A 521 -23.77 -24.02 33.99
CA ILE A 521 -23.38 -23.49 32.66
C ILE A 521 -24.62 -23.08 31.82
N GLY A 522 -25.83 -23.35 32.33
CA GLY A 522 -27.09 -23.05 31.65
C GLY A 522 -27.30 -21.57 31.31
N GLY A 523 -26.81 -20.63 32.11
CA GLY A 523 -26.97 -19.19 31.84
C GLY A 523 -26.15 -18.68 30.66
N VAL A 524 -24.97 -19.26 30.41
CA VAL A 524 -24.07 -18.86 29.32
C VAL A 524 -24.60 -19.35 27.98
N VAL A 525 -25.16 -20.57 27.95
CA VAL A 525 -25.71 -21.18 26.73
C VAL A 525 -27.04 -20.53 26.34
N VAL A 526 -27.90 -20.18 27.30
CA VAL A 526 -29.13 -19.43 27.04
C VAL A 526 -28.81 -18.00 26.56
N GLY A 527 -27.84 -17.31 27.16
CA GLY A 527 -27.42 -15.98 26.71
C GLY A 527 -26.78 -15.96 25.31
N MET A 528 -26.09 -17.03 24.92
CA MET A 528 -25.54 -17.18 23.57
C MET A 528 -26.61 -17.53 22.52
N LEU A 529 -27.63 -18.32 22.89
CA LEU A 529 -28.76 -18.64 22.02
C LEU A 529 -29.71 -17.45 21.80
N GLU A 530 -29.92 -16.64 22.82
CA GLU A 530 -30.66 -15.37 22.68
C GLU A 530 -29.89 -14.41 21.76
N MET A 531 -28.58 -14.23 21.96
CA MET A 531 -27.74 -13.44 21.03
C MET A 531 -27.82 -13.95 19.58
N TYR A 532 -27.87 -15.26 19.35
CA TYR A 532 -28.04 -15.85 18.02
C TYR A 532 -29.38 -15.48 17.36
N GLN A 533 -30.48 -15.48 18.13
CA GLN A 533 -31.79 -15.03 17.64
C GLN A 533 -31.84 -13.53 17.34
N TYR A 534 -31.13 -12.71 18.13
CA TYR A 534 -31.07 -11.26 17.92
C TYR A 534 -30.16 -10.84 16.75
N VAL A 535 -29.05 -11.55 16.53
CA VAL A 535 -28.17 -11.37 15.36
C VAL A 535 -28.90 -11.79 14.06
N LEU A 536 -29.70 -12.85 14.11
CA LEU A 536 -30.57 -13.21 12.98
C LEU A 536 -31.66 -12.16 12.71
N CYS A 537 -32.22 -11.53 13.75
CA CYS A 537 -33.15 -10.42 13.60
C CYS A 537 -32.50 -9.17 12.97
N LEU A 538 -31.27 -8.85 13.34
CA LEU A 538 -30.43 -7.80 12.73
C LEU A 538 -30.16 -8.06 11.25
N LEU A 539 -29.82 -9.30 10.89
CA LEU A 539 -29.59 -9.70 9.50
C LEU A 539 -30.88 -9.74 8.65
N SER A 540 -32.05 -9.81 9.30
CA SER A 540 -33.36 -9.78 8.64
C SER A 540 -33.97 -8.38 8.46
N GLY A 541 -33.29 -7.32 8.91
CA GLY A 541 -33.70 -5.92 8.71
C GLY A 541 -34.90 -5.45 9.55
N ARG A 542 -35.24 -6.14 10.65
CA ARG A 542 -36.45 -5.85 11.45
C ARG A 542 -36.27 -4.84 12.60
N VAL A 543 -35.09 -4.24 12.81
CA VAL A 543 -34.86 -3.22 13.86
C VAL A 543 -33.98 -2.08 13.31
N THR A 544 -34.33 -0.83 13.64
CA THR A 544 -33.85 0.38 12.92
C THR A 544 -32.75 1.19 13.59
N SER A 545 -32.25 0.87 14.79
CA SER A 545 -31.01 1.49 15.33
C SER A 545 -30.33 0.69 16.44
N LEU A 546 -28.99 0.82 16.53
CA LEU A 546 -28.11 0.15 17.50
C LEU A 546 -28.27 0.67 18.95
N GLU A 547 -28.74 1.91 19.14
CA GLU A 547 -28.80 2.56 20.47
C GLU A 547 -29.91 2.00 21.37
N SER A 548 -31.05 1.61 20.79
CA SER A 548 -32.14 0.95 21.51
C SER A 548 -31.73 -0.45 22.02
N LEU A 549 -30.81 -1.11 21.32
CA LEU A 549 -30.28 -2.44 21.65
C LEU A 549 -29.37 -2.42 22.88
N VAL A 550 -28.58 -1.35 23.04
CA VAL A 550 -27.68 -1.18 24.19
C VAL A 550 -28.45 -0.85 25.47
N CYS A 551 -29.55 -0.09 25.39
CA CYS A 551 -30.31 0.29 26.60
C CYS A 551 -31.16 -0.85 27.21
N VAL A 552 -31.62 -1.82 26.39
CA VAL A 552 -32.36 -2.99 26.90
C VAL A 552 -31.42 -4.05 27.49
N THR A 553 -30.29 -4.32 26.82
CA THR A 553 -29.29 -5.29 27.28
C THR A 553 -28.56 -4.85 28.54
N SER A 554 -28.21 -3.56 28.66
CA SER A 554 -27.57 -3.05 29.88
C SER A 554 -28.50 -3.04 31.10
N ARG A 555 -29.83 -2.84 30.94
CA ARG A 555 -30.80 -2.94 32.05
C ARG A 555 -30.98 -4.37 32.57
N GLN A 556 -31.05 -5.37 31.69
CA GLN A 556 -31.23 -6.77 32.09
C GLN A 556 -29.95 -7.40 32.67
N VAL A 557 -28.77 -7.05 32.13
CA VAL A 557 -27.50 -7.60 32.59
C VAL A 557 -27.04 -6.96 33.91
N LEU A 558 -27.34 -5.67 34.16
CA LEU A 558 -26.93 -4.97 35.39
C LEU A 558 -27.90 -5.15 36.58
N SER A 559 -29.12 -5.68 36.38
CA SER A 559 -30.11 -5.88 37.45
C SER A 559 -30.14 -7.29 38.03
N SER A 560 -29.42 -8.25 37.43
CA SER A 560 -29.29 -9.62 37.91
C SER A 560 -28.20 -9.71 38.99
N GLN A 561 -28.58 -10.03 40.24
CA GLN A 561 -27.66 -10.14 41.38
C GLN A 561 -26.62 -11.29 41.28
N ASN A 562 -26.61 -12.07 40.19
CA ASN A 562 -25.77 -13.26 40.03
C ASN A 562 -24.89 -13.24 38.76
N PHE A 563 -24.34 -12.09 38.36
CA PHE A 563 -23.40 -12.01 37.24
C PHE A 563 -21.93 -11.97 37.69
N ASN A 564 -21.14 -12.91 37.20
CA ASN A 564 -19.71 -13.07 37.51
C ASN A 564 -18.87 -12.03 36.74
N ASP A 565 -17.94 -11.34 37.43
CA ASP A 565 -17.14 -10.22 36.90
C ASP A 565 -16.39 -10.53 35.59
N LYS A 566 -16.04 -11.80 35.36
CA LYS A 566 -15.39 -12.24 34.11
C LYS A 566 -16.27 -12.08 32.87
N ILE A 567 -17.58 -12.27 32.99
CA ILE A 567 -18.52 -12.17 31.85
C ILE A 567 -18.77 -10.69 31.52
N ARG A 568 -18.92 -9.86 32.56
CA ARG A 568 -19.00 -8.40 32.42
C ARG A 568 -17.77 -7.83 31.68
N ASN A 569 -16.57 -8.29 32.03
CA ASN A 569 -15.34 -7.89 31.36
C ASN A 569 -15.27 -8.37 29.90
N TYR A 570 -15.77 -9.56 29.60
CA TYR A 570 -15.85 -10.06 28.22
C TYR A 570 -16.82 -9.24 27.36
N THR A 571 -17.98 -8.86 27.91
CA THR A 571 -18.95 -8.00 27.22
C THR A 571 -18.38 -6.61 26.99
N LEU A 572 -17.69 -6.02 27.96
CA LEU A 572 -17.01 -4.73 27.81
C LEU A 572 -15.88 -4.80 26.77
N TYR A 573 -15.11 -5.89 26.75
CA TYR A 573 -14.06 -6.13 25.75
C TYR A 573 -14.62 -6.27 24.33
N LEU A 574 -15.77 -6.94 24.18
CA LEU A 574 -16.49 -7.05 22.90
C LEU A 574 -17.07 -5.70 22.44
N LEU A 575 -17.55 -4.87 23.35
CA LEU A 575 -18.05 -3.52 23.03
C LEU A 575 -16.92 -2.57 22.62
N ASP A 576 -15.74 -2.67 23.26
CA ASP A 576 -14.53 -1.95 22.86
C ASP A 576 -14.00 -2.45 21.50
N PHE A 577 -13.99 -3.77 21.29
CA PHE A 577 -13.60 -4.38 20.01
C PHE A 577 -14.51 -3.98 18.85
N LEU A 578 -15.79 -3.68 19.14
CA LEU A 578 -16.77 -3.20 18.18
C LEU A 578 -16.87 -1.66 18.11
N GLY A 579 -16.07 -0.92 18.91
CA GLY A 579 -15.98 0.54 18.88
C GLY A 579 -17.19 1.29 19.47
N VAL A 580 -17.98 0.67 20.35
CA VAL A 580 -19.19 1.26 20.94
C VAL A 580 -18.93 1.74 22.37
N ARG A 581 -18.99 3.05 22.64
CA ARG A 581 -18.87 3.61 24.01
C ARG A 581 -20.13 3.32 24.84
N PRO A 582 -20.01 2.93 26.12
CA PRO A 582 -21.18 2.70 26.97
C PRO A 582 -21.93 4.01 27.25
N PRO A 583 -23.27 4.05 27.17
CA PRO A 583 -24.04 5.27 27.36
C PRO A 583 -24.03 5.72 28.84
N SER A 584 -23.92 7.03 29.06
CA SER A 584 -24.23 7.66 30.34
C SER A 584 -25.71 7.46 30.68
N ILE A 585 -25.98 6.98 31.89
CA ILE A 585 -27.30 6.53 32.37
C ILE A 585 -28.36 7.64 32.27
N ALA A 586 -29.23 7.58 31.25
CA ALA A 586 -30.59 8.16 31.24
C ALA A 586 -31.40 7.67 30.02
N CYS A 587 -32.03 6.49 30.08
CA CYS A 587 -33.07 6.08 29.12
C CYS A 587 -34.45 6.16 29.80
N THR A 588 -35.27 7.13 29.37
CA THR A 588 -36.68 7.31 29.74
C THR A 588 -37.61 6.43 28.89
N THR A 589 -38.71 5.99 29.51
CA THR A 589 -39.65 4.96 29.08
C THR A 589 -40.70 5.43 28.06
N SER A 590 -40.83 4.76 26.91
CA SER A 590 -42.13 4.49 26.27
C SER A 590 -42.00 3.53 25.08
N LEU A 591 -42.52 2.31 25.20
CA LEU A 591 -42.91 1.47 24.06
C LEU A 591 -44.31 0.93 24.35
N THR A 592 -45.30 1.44 23.60
CA THR A 592 -46.65 0.90 23.49
C THR A 592 -46.64 -0.33 22.60
N SER A 593 -47.43 -1.34 23.00
CA SER A 593 -47.59 -2.64 22.36
C SER A 593 -48.23 -2.60 20.96
N ALA A 594 -47.64 -3.35 20.02
CA ALA A 594 -48.35 -4.07 18.95
C ALA A 594 -47.51 -5.28 18.51
#